data_AF-A0A6L9IME7-F1
#
_entry.id   AF-A0A6L9IME7-F1
#
_cell.length_a   1.000
_cell.length_b   1.000
_cell.length_c   1.000
_cell.angle_alpha   90.00
_cell.angle_beta   90.00
_cell.angle_gamma   90.00
#
_symmetry.space_group_name_H-M   'P 1'
#
loop_
_entity.id
_entity.type
_entity.pdbx_description
1 polymer ?
#
loop_
_entity_poly.entity_id
_entity_poly.type
_entity_poly.pdbx_seq_one_letter_code
_entity_poly.pdbx_strand_id
1 'polypeptide(L)'
;MTRVLIEIHEGQVVRNLLENDLLSLLTAHDAEVMVVTPGARVPKFVERYTQPGVEFCDLLIIGSASLTRWENYESTLGKWLSKRGQRAARQVLWGSFGERLSLRGADAEHDLLDSWRPDVVVSTHLSQTYGRRLIAAAR
;
A
#
# COMPACT_ATOMS: atom_id res chain seq x y z
N MET A 1 -19.90 -0.12 -14.28
CA MET A 1 -18.97 0.63 -13.43
C MET A 1 -18.30 -0.27 -12.41
N THR A 2 -17.02 -0.55 -12.62
CA THR A 2 -16.18 -1.43 -11.77
C THR A 2 -15.30 -0.58 -10.87
N ARG A 3 -15.22 -0.88 -9.58
CA ARG A 3 -14.37 -0.16 -8.62
C ARG A 3 -13.03 -0.86 -8.44
N VAL A 4 -11.95 -0.20 -8.84
CA VAL A 4 -10.59 -0.74 -8.78
C VAL A 4 -9.76 0.07 -7.78
N LEU A 5 -9.32 -0.57 -6.71
CA LEU A 5 -8.39 0.02 -5.75
C LEU A 5 -6.97 -0.42 -6.11
N ILE A 6 -6.08 0.55 -6.35
CA ILE A 6 -4.68 0.30 -6.68
C ILE A 6 -3.79 0.87 -5.59
N GLU A 7 -3.04 0.00 -4.93
CA GLU A 7 -2.10 0.38 -3.89
C GLU A 7 -0.66 0.37 -4.43
N ILE A 8 0.01 1.53 -4.39
CA ILE A 8 1.36 1.74 -4.91
C ILE A 8 2.27 2.34 -3.84
N HIS A 9 3.25 1.58 -3.38
CA HIS A 9 4.23 2.01 -2.36
C HIS A 9 5.64 2.28 -2.90
N GLU A 10 5.97 1.79 -4.09
CA GLU A 10 7.32 1.88 -4.65
C GLU A 10 7.38 2.77 -5.90
N GLY A 11 8.38 3.65 -5.96
CA GLY A 11 8.54 4.58 -7.09
C GLY A 11 8.81 3.90 -8.45
N GLN A 12 9.42 2.71 -8.46
CA GLN A 12 9.61 1.97 -9.72
C GLN A 12 8.28 1.44 -10.28
N VAL A 13 7.36 1.06 -9.39
CA VAL A 13 6.04 0.57 -9.75
C VAL A 13 5.16 1.69 -10.33
N VAL A 14 5.26 2.90 -9.76
CA VAL A 14 4.63 4.10 -10.34
C VAL A 14 4.98 4.21 -11.83
N ARG A 15 6.26 4.06 -12.18
CA ARG A 15 6.69 4.11 -13.58
C ARG A 15 6.11 2.96 -14.41
N ASN A 16 6.05 1.76 -13.87
CA ASN A 16 5.57 0.61 -14.63
C ASN A 16 4.05 0.64 -14.86
N LEU A 17 3.27 1.19 -13.93
CA LEU A 17 1.82 1.21 -14.02
C LEU A 17 1.30 2.54 -14.54
N LEU A 18 1.62 3.64 -13.87
CA LEU A 18 1.02 4.95 -14.16
C LEU A 18 1.59 5.57 -15.44
N GLU A 19 2.90 5.45 -15.68
CA GLU A 19 3.52 5.99 -16.90
C GLU A 19 3.27 5.12 -18.15
N ASN A 20 2.70 3.92 -17.98
CA ASN A 20 2.25 3.08 -19.09
C ASN A 20 0.71 3.11 -19.24
N ASP A 21 0.08 4.24 -18.88
CA ASP A 21 -1.33 4.53 -19.13
C ASP A 21 -2.35 3.54 -18.50
N LEU A 22 -1.98 2.83 -17.43
CA LEU A 22 -2.91 1.90 -16.76
C LEU A 22 -4.22 2.60 -16.34
N LEU A 23 -4.11 3.82 -15.79
CA LEU A 23 -5.29 4.56 -15.32
C LEU A 23 -6.23 4.87 -16.48
N SER A 24 -5.69 5.32 -17.61
CA SER A 24 -6.45 5.62 -18.83
C SER A 24 -7.12 4.37 -19.39
N LEU A 25 -6.42 3.23 -19.38
CA LEU A 25 -6.98 1.96 -19.81
C LEU A 25 -8.18 1.57 -18.92
N LEU A 26 -8.04 1.65 -17.60
CA LEU A 26 -9.09 1.28 -16.67
C LEU A 26 -10.32 2.20 -16.79
N THR A 27 -10.12 3.51 -16.84
CA THR A 27 -11.25 4.46 -16.97
C THR A 27 -11.93 4.37 -18.34
N ALA A 28 -11.19 4.04 -19.41
CA ALA A 28 -11.77 3.74 -20.73
C ALA A 28 -12.70 2.51 -20.72
N HIS A 29 -12.52 1.62 -19.73
CA HIS A 29 -13.38 0.47 -19.49
C HIS A 29 -14.44 0.73 -18.39
N ASP A 30 -14.82 1.99 -18.15
CA ASP A 30 -15.85 2.39 -17.19
C ASP A 30 -15.51 1.98 -15.74
N ALA A 31 -14.22 1.99 -15.40
CA ALA A 31 -13.76 1.77 -14.03
C ALA A 31 -13.62 3.09 -13.26
N GLU A 32 -14.10 3.10 -12.02
CA GLU A 32 -13.68 4.08 -11.00
C GLU A 32 -12.42 3.54 -10.33
N VAL A 33 -11.37 4.35 -10.31
CA VAL A 33 -10.06 3.94 -9.81
C VAL A 33 -9.67 4.77 -8.60
N MET A 34 -9.40 4.11 -7.48
CA MET A 34 -8.80 4.74 -6.31
C MET A 34 -7.34 4.32 -6.19
N VAL A 35 -6.43 5.27 -6.27
CA VAL A 35 -4.99 5.03 -6.14
C VAL A 35 -4.54 5.40 -4.72
N VAL A 36 -4.17 4.39 -3.95
CA VAL A 36 -3.56 4.55 -2.63
C VAL A 36 -2.05 4.63 -2.79
N THR A 37 -1.45 5.78 -2.49
CA THR A 37 0.01 5.94 -2.60
C THR A 37 0.55 7.07 -1.71
N PRO A 38 1.76 6.93 -1.13
CA PRO A 38 2.43 8.04 -0.46
C PRO A 38 2.64 9.26 -1.37
N GLY A 39 2.70 9.04 -2.69
CA GLY A 39 2.80 10.10 -3.71
C GLY A 39 1.61 11.05 -3.70
N ALA A 40 0.45 10.65 -3.19
CA ALA A 40 -0.74 11.50 -3.10
C ALA A 40 -0.53 12.74 -2.21
N ARG A 41 0.52 12.75 -1.36
CA ARG A 41 0.95 13.93 -0.58
C ARG A 41 1.59 15.02 -1.42
N VAL A 42 2.03 14.70 -2.63
CA VAL A 42 2.80 15.61 -3.49
C VAL A 42 1.86 16.17 -4.53
N PRO A 43 1.46 17.46 -4.47
CA PRO A 43 0.46 18.02 -5.38
C PRO A 43 0.84 17.83 -6.86
N LYS A 44 2.11 18.05 -7.21
CA LYS A 44 2.61 17.82 -8.58
C LYS A 44 2.47 16.37 -9.06
N PHE A 45 2.52 15.40 -8.15
CA PHE A 45 2.30 14.01 -8.50
C PHE A 45 0.83 13.77 -8.83
N VAL A 46 -0.08 14.27 -7.99
CA VAL A 46 -1.53 14.17 -8.20
C VAL A 46 -1.93 14.89 -9.48
N GLU A 47 -1.51 16.14 -9.66
CA GLU A 47 -1.79 16.93 -10.88
C GLU A 47 -1.38 16.22 -12.16
N ARG A 48 -0.28 15.45 -12.14
CA ARG A 48 0.23 14.72 -13.30
C ARG A 48 -0.66 13.56 -13.72
N TYR A 49 -1.31 12.88 -12.77
CA TYR A 49 -2.04 11.64 -13.02
C TYR A 49 -3.55 11.76 -12.75
N THR A 50 -4.02 12.92 -12.31
CA THR A 50 -5.44 13.21 -12.15
C THR A 50 -6.14 13.17 -13.49
N GLN A 51 -7.25 12.44 -13.55
CA GLN A 51 -8.15 12.37 -14.68
C GLN A 51 -9.55 11.95 -14.22
N PRO A 52 -10.61 12.15 -15.03
CA PRO A 52 -11.95 11.73 -14.67
C PRO A 52 -12.01 10.24 -14.31
N GLY A 53 -12.68 9.92 -13.20
CA GLY A 53 -12.80 8.54 -12.69
C GLY A 53 -11.58 8.05 -11.90
N VAL A 54 -10.60 8.91 -11.60
CA VAL A 54 -9.44 8.57 -10.77
C VAL A 54 -9.39 9.46 -9.52
N GLU A 55 -9.28 8.83 -8.36
CA GLU A 55 -9.05 9.49 -7.08
C GLU A 55 -7.72 9.05 -6.46
N PHE A 56 -7.05 9.95 -5.76
CA PHE A 56 -5.81 9.67 -5.04
C PHE A 56 -6.03 9.75 -3.54
N CYS A 57 -5.60 8.73 -2.83
CA CYS A 57 -5.67 8.65 -1.38
C CYS A 57 -4.29 8.34 -0.79
N ASP A 58 -4.00 8.89 0.38
CA ASP A 58 -2.86 8.46 1.18
C ASP A 58 -3.34 7.87 2.51
N LEU A 59 -3.22 6.55 2.64
CA LEU A 59 -3.57 5.84 3.88
C LEU A 59 -2.64 6.17 5.05
N LEU A 60 -1.44 6.71 4.80
CA LEU A 60 -0.56 7.16 5.89
C LEU A 60 -1.07 8.44 6.58
N ILE A 61 -2.06 9.15 6.02
CA ILE A 61 -2.77 10.25 6.70
C ILE A 61 -3.90 9.71 7.58
N ILE A 62 -4.61 8.68 7.11
CA ILE A 62 -5.73 8.06 7.84
C ILE A 62 -5.21 7.26 9.05
N GLY A 63 -4.01 6.69 8.98
CA GLY A 63 -3.35 5.97 10.07
C GLY A 63 -2.30 6.77 10.86
N SER A 64 -2.40 8.10 10.97
CA SER A 64 -1.40 8.96 11.65
C SER A 64 -1.32 8.80 13.19
N ALA A 65 -1.50 7.58 13.72
CA ALA A 65 -0.91 7.23 14.99
C ALA A 65 0.61 7.23 14.81
N SER A 66 1.31 8.11 15.52
CA SER A 66 2.76 8.03 15.63
C SER A 66 3.17 6.60 15.97
N LEU A 67 4.18 6.06 15.27
CA LEU A 67 4.68 4.70 15.54
C LEU A 67 4.85 4.54 17.04
N THR A 68 4.11 3.59 17.60
CA THR A 68 4.20 3.25 19.00
C THR A 68 5.65 2.92 19.34
N ARG A 69 6.04 3.13 20.60
CA ARG A 69 7.39 2.82 21.07
C ARG A 69 7.83 1.39 20.70
N TRP A 70 6.86 0.47 20.61
CA TRP A 70 7.06 -0.93 20.23
C TRP A 70 7.33 -1.14 18.74
N GLU A 71 6.64 -0.43 17.85
CA GLU A 71 6.90 -0.47 16.41
C GLU A 71 8.27 0.13 16.08
N ASN A 72 8.64 1.22 16.77
CA ASN A 72 9.98 1.79 16.66
C ASN A 72 11.08 0.82 17.13
N TYR A 73 10.82 0.08 18.21
CA TYR A 73 11.75 -0.92 18.73
C TYR A 73 11.90 -2.11 17.77
N GLU A 74 10.79 -2.64 17.25
CA GLU A 74 10.79 -3.72 16.25
C GLU A 74 11.58 -3.29 15.00
N SER A 75 11.30 -2.10 14.47
CA SER A 75 11.96 -1.57 13.27
C SER A 75 13.47 -1.40 13.49
N THR A 76 13.87 -0.87 14.65
CA THR A 76 15.29 -0.66 14.99
C THR A 76 16.02 -2.00 15.15
N LEU A 77 15.45 -2.93 15.91
CA LEU A 77 16.02 -4.26 16.12
C LEU A 77 16.07 -5.06 14.82
N GLY A 78 15.01 -4.99 14.01
CA GLY A 78 14.92 -5.64 12.71
C GLY A 78 15.98 -5.14 11.73
N LYS A 79 16.23 -3.81 11.68
CA LYS A 79 17.32 -3.22 10.89
C LYS A 79 18.68 -3.69 11.39
N TRP A 80 18.88 -3.76 12.71
CA TRP A 80 20.14 -4.24 13.29
C TRP A 80 20.40 -5.71 12.99
N LEU A 81 19.39 -6.58 13.12
CA LEU A 81 19.49 -8.02 12.78
C LEU A 81 19.79 -8.22 11.29
N SER A 82 19.15 -7.43 10.42
CA SER A 82 19.37 -7.48 8.97
C SER A 82 20.80 -7.05 8.61
N LYS A 83 21.32 -5.98 9.24
CA LYS A 83 22.72 -5.55 9.06
C LYS A 83 23.74 -6.59 9.49
N ARG A 84 23.40 -7.45 10.46
CA ARG A 84 24.24 -8.58 10.91
C ARG A 84 24.03 -9.87 10.11
N GLY A 85 23.21 -9.86 9.07
CA GLY A 85 22.90 -11.05 8.27
C GLY A 85 22.06 -12.11 9.01
N GLN A 86 21.47 -11.78 10.17
CA GLN A 86 20.72 -12.73 11.00
C GLN A 86 19.27 -12.87 10.51
N ARG A 87 19.11 -13.46 9.32
CA ARG A 87 17.82 -13.56 8.63
C ARG A 87 16.78 -14.37 9.40
N ALA A 88 17.17 -15.48 10.02
CA ALA A 88 16.27 -16.33 10.82
C ALA A 88 15.73 -15.58 12.05
N ALA A 89 16.59 -14.86 12.78
CA ALA A 89 16.17 -14.06 13.94
C ALA A 89 15.23 -12.92 13.54
N ARG A 90 15.48 -12.27 12.38
CA ARG A 90 14.56 -11.25 11.83
C ARG A 90 13.18 -11.84 11.50
N GLN A 91 13.13 -13.04 10.94
CA GLN A 91 11.88 -13.74 10.63
C GLN A 91 11.11 -14.11 11.90
N VAL A 92 11.79 -14.63 12.92
CA VAL A 92 11.17 -14.93 14.22
C VAL A 92 10.64 -13.66 14.89
N LEU A 93 11.42 -12.58 14.88
CA LEU A 93 10.99 -11.27 15.39
C LEU A 93 9.72 -10.78 14.65
N TRP A 94 9.70 -10.93 13.33
CA TRP A 94 8.54 -10.56 12.52
C TRP A 94 7.30 -11.38 12.89
N GLY A 95 7.38 -12.71 12.79
CA GLY A 95 6.21 -13.58 13.03
C GLY A 95 5.72 -13.58 14.48
N SER A 96 6.58 -13.29 15.45
CA SER A 96 6.17 -13.26 16.87
C SER A 96 5.56 -11.92 17.27
N PHE A 97 6.01 -10.82 16.66
CA PHE A 97 5.78 -9.47 17.17
C PHE A 97 5.44 -8.46 16.08
N GLY A 98 6.24 -8.41 15.02
CA GLY A 98 6.05 -7.47 13.90
C GLY A 98 4.71 -7.62 13.19
N GLU A 99 4.26 -8.86 12.96
CA GLU A 99 2.97 -9.14 12.31
C GLU A 99 1.78 -8.60 13.14
N ARG A 100 1.80 -8.81 14.46
CA ARG A 100 0.75 -8.31 15.35
C ARG A 100 0.70 -6.80 15.45
N LEU A 101 1.86 -6.15 15.40
CA LEU A 101 1.95 -4.69 15.37
C LEU A 101 1.45 -4.14 14.03
N SER A 102 1.84 -4.76 12.92
CA SER A 102 1.37 -4.40 11.58
C SER A 102 -0.15 -4.52 11.44
N LEU A 103 -0.76 -5.54 12.05
CA LEU A 103 -2.21 -5.73 12.02
C LEU A 103 -2.98 -4.61 12.74
N ARG A 104 -2.36 -3.93 13.73
CA ARG A 104 -2.97 -2.78 14.41
C ARG A 104 -2.91 -1.49 13.61
N GLY A 105 -2.05 -1.41 12.59
CA GLY A 105 -2.00 -0.29 11.64
C GLY A 105 -2.91 -0.50 10.43
N ALA A 106 -3.53 -1.67 10.29
CA ALA A 106 -4.36 -2.04 9.14
C ALA A 106 -5.81 -1.52 9.24
N ASP A 107 -6.19 -0.87 10.35
CA ASP A 107 -7.57 -0.37 10.55
C ASP A 107 -7.98 0.63 9.46
N ALA A 108 -7.08 1.56 9.09
CA ALA A 108 -7.34 2.53 8.03
C ALA A 108 -7.53 1.88 6.64
N GLU A 109 -6.82 0.77 6.38
CA GLU A 109 -6.95 0.03 5.13
C GLU A 109 -8.26 -0.78 5.11
N HIS A 110 -8.60 -1.45 6.22
CA HIS A 110 -9.87 -2.14 6.36
C HIS A 110 -11.06 -1.18 6.26
N ASP A 111 -11.01 -0.04 6.94
CA ASP A 111 -12.03 1.00 6.86
C ASP A 111 -12.21 1.50 5.43
N LEU A 112 -11.12 1.65 4.66
CA LEU A 112 -11.18 2.02 3.25
C LEU A 112 -11.83 0.92 2.40
N LEU A 113 -11.44 -0.34 2.59
CA LEU A 113 -12.02 -1.48 1.87
C LEU A 113 -13.52 -1.64 2.16
N ASP A 114 -13.94 -1.41 3.41
CA ASP A 114 -15.33 -1.55 3.84
C ASP A 114 -16.21 -0.37 3.40
N SER A 115 -15.66 0.84 3.38
CA SER A 115 -16.36 2.06 2.97
C SER A 115 -16.48 2.20 1.45
N TRP A 116 -15.38 2.01 0.72
CA TRP A 116 -15.34 2.20 -0.73
C TRP A 116 -15.84 0.96 -1.50
N ARG A 117 -15.67 -0.23 -0.90
CA ARG A 117 -16.07 -1.54 -1.45
C ARG A 117 -15.57 -1.78 -2.88
N PRO A 118 -14.25 -1.93 -3.06
CA PRO A 118 -13.68 -2.27 -4.37
C PRO A 118 -14.16 -3.64 -4.85
N ASP A 119 -14.40 -3.75 -6.15
CA ASP A 119 -14.60 -5.02 -6.86
C ASP A 119 -13.25 -5.71 -7.10
N VAL A 120 -12.20 -4.91 -7.35
CA VAL A 120 -10.84 -5.38 -7.59
C VAL A 120 -9.86 -4.60 -6.72
N VAL A 121 -8.96 -5.31 -6.05
CA VAL A 121 -7.83 -4.75 -5.32
C VAL A 121 -6.55 -5.20 -5.99
N VAL A 122 -5.77 -4.24 -6.46
CA VAL A 122 -4.42 -4.44 -7.00
C VAL A 122 -3.44 -3.83 -6.02
N SER A 123 -2.58 -4.64 -5.44
CA SER A 123 -1.55 -4.13 -4.55
C SER A 123 -0.17 -4.53 -5.02
N THR A 124 0.74 -3.57 -4.96
CA THR A 124 2.16 -3.79 -5.25
C THR A 124 2.94 -4.04 -3.96
N HIS A 125 2.24 -4.09 -2.83
CA HIS A 125 2.81 -4.16 -1.50
C HIS A 125 1.84 -4.82 -0.53
N LEU A 126 1.09 -5.85 -0.94
CA LEU A 126 0.09 -6.51 -0.08
C LEU A 126 0.85 -7.23 1.03
N SER A 127 1.21 -6.47 2.07
CA SER A 127 2.00 -6.78 3.24
C SER A 127 3.37 -7.47 3.00
N GLN A 128 4.27 -7.39 3.98
CA GLN A 128 5.38 -8.35 4.05
C GLN A 128 4.90 -9.81 4.21
N THR A 129 3.59 -10.02 4.35
CA THR A 129 2.90 -11.29 4.62
C THR A 129 2.61 -12.09 3.35
N TYR A 130 2.44 -11.48 2.16
CA TYR A 130 2.19 -12.22 0.90
C TYR A 130 3.36 -12.24 -0.09
N GLY A 131 4.45 -11.53 0.21
CA GLY A 131 5.68 -11.53 -0.59
C GLY A 131 5.75 -10.40 -1.63
N ARG A 132 6.98 -10.08 -2.07
CA ARG A 132 7.31 -8.97 -2.99
C ARG A 132 6.82 -9.22 -4.43
N ARG A 133 5.52 -9.31 -4.66
CA ARG A 133 4.93 -9.48 -6.00
C ARG A 133 3.64 -8.68 -6.12
N LEU A 134 3.30 -8.31 -7.36
CA LEU A 134 2.00 -7.73 -7.71
C LEU A 134 0.92 -8.78 -7.41
N ILE A 135 -0.06 -8.44 -6.59
CA ILE A 135 -1.20 -9.29 -6.28
C ILE A 135 -2.45 -8.54 -6.72
N ALA A 136 -3.28 -9.21 -7.51
CA ALA A 136 -4.62 -8.76 -7.85
C ALA A 136 -5.62 -9.75 -7.27
N ALA A 137 -6.58 -9.25 -6.50
CA ALA A 137 -7.71 -10.01 -6.00
C ALA A 137 -9.00 -9.35 -6.49
N ALA A 138 -9.92 -10.15 -7.02
CA ALA A 138 -11.24 -9.72 -7.47
C ALA A 138 -12.31 -10.44 -6.64
N ARG A 139 -13.40 -9.74 -6.33
CA ARG A 139 -14.60 -10.31 -5.71
C ARG A 139 -15.60 -10.80 -6.76
#